data_AF-A0A7C0VH24-F1
#
_entry.id   AF-A0A7C0VH24-F1
#
_cell.length_a   1.000
_cell.length_b   1.000
_cell.length_c   1.000
_cell.angle_alpha   90.00
_cell.angle_beta   90.00
_cell.angle_gamma   90.00
#
_symmetry.space_group_name_H-M   'P 1'
#
loop_
_entity.id
_entity.type
_entity.pdbx_description
1 polymer ?
#
loop_
_entity_poly.entity_id
_entity_poly.type
_entity_poly.pdbx_seq_one_letter_code
_entity_poly.pdbx_strand_id
1 'polypeptide(L)'
;MRTGRSISIRPRLPGGKNSELRFTFVAPYLISPHNHLTLYLGGNHVFRSLNRGDKWQVISPDLSQSRFKDKISTALGALAESPLKPGLIYAGTDRGAFWVTKNGGVTWEEHSTGLPNRYIRSIWPSRFKESRVYVAVTGINDDDFKAYLYVSEDDGQTWRSIVNNLPDEVAYVILEDPTNENILYVGMYRGVYISFDRGKTWSYLGQGMPDACISDLVIQEKEMDLVAATHGRGIFKLNLKPIQKAFSKVKDESNLSKLLTEKWLFDPPSGRLPQFGDTHREPLYKTLEKVPFTFCWDKEEKVELVVANEKGEELWKTGIQAQPGFNQLRWDLVVKKVKSMLPYYVHYDRFLPPGEYKLILRGEGVRLEQEWSVEVSNFYPRYPKEE
;
A
#
# COMPACT_ATOMS: atom_id res chain seq x y z
N MET A 1 -12.82 7.17 31.02
CA MET A 1 -11.57 7.94 30.84
C MET A 1 -11.87 9.40 31.16
N ARG A 2 -11.07 10.07 32.01
CA ARG A 2 -11.16 11.54 32.15
C ARG A 2 -10.48 12.16 30.92
N THR A 3 -11.17 13.04 30.21
CA THR A 3 -10.65 13.73 29.02
C THR A 3 -9.38 14.51 29.38
N GLY A 4 -8.36 14.49 28.51
CA GLY A 4 -7.13 15.30 28.65
C GLY A 4 -5.95 14.68 29.42
N ARG A 5 -6.04 13.43 29.91
CA ARG A 5 -4.90 12.78 30.58
C ARG A 5 -3.93 12.17 29.54
N SER A 6 -2.70 12.68 29.49
CA SER A 6 -1.58 12.06 28.77
C SER A 6 -0.77 11.16 29.72
N ILE A 7 -0.48 9.93 29.32
CA ILE A 7 0.30 8.97 30.10
C ILE A 7 1.47 8.51 29.22
N SER A 8 2.69 8.57 29.75
CA SER A 8 3.85 8.00 29.08
C SER A 8 3.77 6.48 29.17
N ILE A 9 3.70 5.83 28.01
CA ILE A 9 3.65 4.38 27.86
C ILE A 9 5.01 3.79 27.43
N ARG A 10 6.13 4.44 27.79
CA ARG A 10 7.46 3.98 27.38
C ARG A 10 7.87 2.71 28.18
N PRO A 11 8.38 1.65 27.54
CA PRO A 11 8.88 0.47 28.25
C PRO A 11 10.09 0.80 29.12
N ARG A 12 10.32 -0.04 30.13
CA ARG A 12 11.47 0.03 31.05
C ARG A 12 12.06 -1.36 31.25
N LEU A 13 13.36 -1.46 31.46
CA LEU A 13 14.01 -2.71 31.85
C LEU A 13 13.73 -3.02 33.33
N PRO A 14 13.60 -4.30 33.70
CA PRO A 14 13.62 -4.72 35.11
C PRO A 14 14.89 -4.23 35.82
N GLY A 15 14.77 -3.92 37.12
CA GLY A 15 15.92 -3.55 37.96
C GLY A 15 16.51 -2.15 37.69
N GLY A 16 15.83 -1.29 36.93
CA GLY A 16 16.23 0.12 36.78
C GLY A 16 17.36 0.38 35.77
N LYS A 17 17.78 -0.62 34.99
CA LYS A 17 18.87 -0.54 34.00
C LYS A 17 18.53 0.21 32.71
N ASN A 18 17.64 1.21 32.78
CA ASN A 18 17.10 1.88 31.60
C ASN A 18 18.14 2.62 30.75
N SER A 19 19.33 2.94 31.30
CA SER A 19 20.45 3.50 30.56
C SER A 19 21.03 2.55 29.50
N GLU A 20 20.76 1.24 29.61
CA GLU A 20 21.21 0.24 28.64
C GLU A 20 20.30 0.15 27.41
N LEU A 21 19.11 0.77 27.46
CA LEU A 21 18.15 0.74 26.37
C LEU A 21 18.60 1.58 25.18
N ARG A 22 18.64 0.93 24.02
CA ARG A 22 18.97 1.56 22.74
C ARG A 22 17.80 1.41 21.79
N PHE A 23 17.57 2.45 21.00
CA PHE A 23 16.55 2.47 19.96
C PHE A 23 17.17 3.07 18.70
N THR A 24 16.72 2.60 17.54
CA THR A 24 16.97 3.30 16.27
C THR A 24 16.15 4.60 16.24
N PHE A 25 16.49 5.51 15.32
CA PHE A 25 15.78 6.79 15.19
C PHE A 25 14.27 6.59 14.94
N VAL A 26 13.92 5.58 14.15
CA VAL A 26 12.53 5.12 13.97
C VAL A 26 12.41 3.70 14.53
N ALA A 27 12.13 3.60 15.83
CA ALA A 27 11.96 2.32 16.50
C ALA A 27 10.75 1.56 15.94
N PRO A 28 10.88 0.28 15.54
CA PRO A 28 9.77 -0.48 14.99
C PRO A 28 8.77 -0.83 16.10
N TYR A 29 7.48 -0.65 15.82
CA TYR A 29 6.39 -1.04 16.71
C TYR A 29 5.21 -1.54 15.89
N LEU A 30 4.38 -2.41 16.49
CA LEU A 30 3.18 -2.93 15.84
C LEU A 30 2.09 -3.26 16.86
N ILE A 31 0.85 -3.21 16.39
CA ILE A 31 -0.31 -3.78 17.07
C ILE A 31 -0.44 -5.22 16.57
N SER A 32 -0.63 -6.18 17.47
CA SER A 32 -0.80 -7.58 17.08
C SER A 32 -2.00 -7.74 16.13
N PRO A 33 -1.86 -8.44 15.00
CA PRO A 33 -3.01 -8.78 14.14
C PRO A 33 -4.00 -9.72 14.84
N HIS A 34 -3.59 -10.38 15.93
CA HIS A 34 -4.41 -11.33 16.69
C HIS A 34 -5.16 -10.70 17.86
N ASN A 35 -4.64 -9.60 18.41
CA ASN A 35 -5.25 -8.93 19.56
C ASN A 35 -4.89 -7.44 19.58
N HIS A 36 -5.89 -6.58 19.35
CA HIS A 36 -5.73 -5.13 19.32
C HIS A 36 -5.30 -4.49 20.66
N LEU A 37 -5.30 -5.25 21.76
CA LEU A 37 -4.75 -4.81 23.05
C LEU A 37 -3.24 -5.09 23.17
N THR A 38 -2.70 -5.95 22.31
CA THR A 38 -1.29 -6.35 22.32
C THR A 38 -0.47 -5.40 21.45
N LEU A 39 0.55 -4.79 22.04
CA LEU A 39 1.55 -3.97 21.35
C LEU A 39 2.92 -4.62 21.45
N TYR A 40 3.70 -4.53 20.38
CA TYR A 40 5.12 -4.82 20.40
C TYR A 40 5.94 -3.60 20.03
N LEU A 41 7.12 -3.46 20.63
CA LEU A 41 8.07 -2.39 20.37
C LEU A 41 9.49 -2.97 20.35
N GLY A 42 10.28 -2.58 19.37
CA GLY A 42 11.67 -2.98 19.22
C GLY A 42 12.64 -1.87 19.63
N GLY A 43 13.51 -2.17 20.59
CA GLY A 43 14.76 -1.47 20.86
C GLY A 43 15.93 -2.41 20.60
N ASN A 44 16.94 -2.44 21.46
CA ASN A 44 17.89 -3.57 21.52
C ASN A 44 17.22 -4.86 22.06
N HIS A 45 16.06 -4.73 22.71
CA HIS A 45 15.17 -5.83 23.09
C HIS A 45 13.80 -5.70 22.41
N VAL A 46 13.02 -6.78 22.41
CA VAL A 46 11.60 -6.77 22.08
C VAL A 46 10.78 -6.62 23.37
N PHE A 47 9.88 -5.64 23.37
CA PHE A 47 8.93 -5.40 24.44
C PHE A 47 7.53 -5.76 23.98
N ARG A 48 6.74 -6.33 24.89
CA ARG A 48 5.32 -6.62 24.68
C ARG A 48 4.47 -5.96 25.75
N SER A 49 3.39 -5.31 25.34
CA SER A 49 2.29 -4.91 26.20
C SER A 49 1.06 -5.72 25.84
N LEU A 50 0.27 -6.13 26.83
CA LEU A 50 -1.02 -6.83 26.65
C LEU A 50 -2.22 -5.92 26.96
N ASN A 51 -1.96 -4.64 27.22
CA ASN A 51 -2.95 -3.68 27.71
C ASN A 51 -2.72 -2.30 27.10
N ARG A 52 -2.51 -2.24 25.79
CA ARG A 52 -2.39 -1.00 24.99
C ARG A 52 -1.27 -0.05 25.45
N GLY A 53 -0.22 -0.60 26.05
CA GLY A 53 0.96 0.16 26.48
C GLY A 53 0.99 0.53 27.96
N ASP A 54 -0.04 0.21 28.75
CA ASP A 54 -0.08 0.54 30.18
C ASP A 54 1.02 -0.19 30.97
N LYS A 55 1.34 -1.43 30.59
CA LYS A 55 2.44 -2.23 31.15
C LYS A 55 3.21 -2.93 30.04
N TRP A 56 4.53 -3.01 30.21
CA TRP A 56 5.44 -3.65 29.26
C TRP A 56 6.24 -4.77 29.92
N GLN A 57 6.44 -5.83 29.16
CA GLN A 57 7.30 -6.96 29.48
C GLN A 57 8.41 -7.05 28.44
N VAL A 58 9.64 -7.27 28.89
CA VAL A 58 10.75 -7.65 28.00
C VAL A 58 10.56 -9.11 27.62
N ILE A 59 10.52 -9.41 26.33
CA ILE A 59 10.28 -10.75 25.80
C ILE A 59 11.44 -11.22 24.89
N SER A 60 12.64 -10.69 25.08
CA SER A 60 13.83 -11.14 24.35
C SER A 60 15.11 -10.86 25.14
N PRO A 61 16.21 -11.58 24.85
CA PRO A 61 17.56 -11.10 25.17
C PRO A 61 17.89 -9.83 24.36
N ASP A 62 19.11 -9.31 24.50
CA ASP A 62 19.59 -8.21 23.66
C ASP A 62 19.83 -8.73 22.24
N LEU A 63 18.87 -8.48 21.34
CA LEU A 63 18.91 -8.93 19.94
C LEU A 63 19.88 -8.08 19.10
N SER A 64 20.46 -7.02 19.67
CA SER A 64 21.54 -6.26 19.02
C SER A 64 22.88 -7.01 19.07
N GLN A 65 22.99 -8.05 19.90
CA GLN A 65 24.17 -8.91 20.03
C GLN A 65 24.05 -10.16 19.15
N SER A 66 24.42 -10.02 17.88
CA SER A 66 24.48 -11.12 16.92
C SER A 66 25.68 -12.05 17.16
N ARG A 67 25.54 -13.33 16.81
CA ARG A 67 26.65 -14.30 16.79
C ARG A 67 27.70 -13.97 15.72
N PHE A 68 27.29 -13.26 14.66
CA PHE A 68 28.17 -12.70 13.64
C PHE A 68 28.65 -11.32 14.08
N LYS A 69 29.96 -11.14 14.25
CA LYS A 69 30.57 -9.93 14.82
C LYS A 69 30.31 -8.67 13.99
N ASP A 70 30.22 -8.81 12.68
CA ASP A 70 29.94 -7.78 11.68
C ASP A 70 28.46 -7.36 11.63
N LYS A 71 27.57 -8.09 12.30
CA LYS A 71 26.14 -7.78 12.47
C LYS A 71 25.79 -7.32 13.88
N ILE A 72 26.77 -7.02 14.73
CA ILE A 72 26.52 -6.40 16.03
C ILE A 72 25.93 -5.01 15.80
N SER A 73 24.80 -4.77 16.44
CA SER A 73 23.86 -3.72 16.10
C SER A 73 23.63 -2.75 17.24
N THR A 74 23.07 -1.58 16.93
CA THR A 74 22.60 -0.65 17.96
C THR A 74 21.30 -1.16 18.56
N ALA A 75 20.32 -1.46 17.69
CA ALA A 75 18.96 -1.84 18.03
C ALA A 75 18.23 -2.46 16.81
N LEU A 76 16.97 -2.85 17.02
CA LEU A 76 16.07 -3.31 15.96
C LEU A 76 15.69 -2.18 14.99
N GLY A 77 15.66 -2.52 13.70
CA GLY A 77 15.18 -1.67 12.61
C GLY A 77 13.83 -2.10 12.04
N ALA A 78 13.46 -3.38 12.22
CA ALA A 78 12.17 -3.93 11.80
C ALA A 78 11.66 -4.95 12.82
N LEU A 79 10.33 -5.06 12.93
CA LEU A 79 9.63 -6.00 13.80
C LEU A 79 8.31 -6.39 13.14
N ALA A 80 7.98 -7.67 13.11
CA ALA A 80 6.74 -8.18 12.53
C ALA A 80 6.21 -9.38 13.32
N GLU A 81 4.88 -9.50 13.45
CA GLU A 81 4.22 -10.72 13.93
C GLU A 81 3.49 -11.37 12.76
N SER A 82 3.57 -12.70 12.65
CA SER A 82 2.87 -13.45 11.62
C SER A 82 1.35 -13.27 11.75
N PRO A 83 0.63 -12.96 10.66
CA PRO A 83 -0.83 -12.93 10.69
C PRO A 83 -1.45 -14.33 10.82
N LEU A 84 -0.68 -15.39 10.61
CA LEU A 84 -1.15 -16.79 10.67
C LEU A 84 -1.01 -17.41 12.06
N LYS A 85 -0.03 -16.95 12.85
CA LYS A 85 0.28 -17.57 14.14
C LYS A 85 0.63 -16.53 15.22
N PRO A 86 -0.18 -16.41 16.29
CA PRO A 86 0.15 -15.58 17.43
C PRO A 86 1.48 -15.99 18.04
N GLY A 87 2.33 -15.02 18.38
CA GLY A 87 3.63 -15.28 18.99
C GLY A 87 4.71 -15.83 18.05
N LEU A 88 4.42 -15.98 16.75
CA LEU A 88 5.45 -16.08 15.72
C LEU A 88 5.90 -14.67 15.33
N ILE A 89 7.06 -14.27 15.83
CA ILE A 89 7.55 -12.88 15.72
C ILE A 89 8.94 -12.91 15.09
N TYR A 90 9.16 -11.97 14.19
CA TYR A 90 10.43 -11.77 13.49
C TYR A 90 10.96 -10.38 13.82
N ALA A 91 12.27 -10.28 14.02
CA ALA A 91 12.95 -9.04 14.34
C ALA A 91 14.21 -8.89 13.48
N GLY A 92 14.44 -7.69 12.95
CA GLY A 92 15.59 -7.36 12.11
C GLY A 92 16.35 -6.18 12.68
N THR A 93 17.68 -6.21 12.64
CA THR A 93 18.53 -5.15 13.20
C THR A 93 19.04 -4.15 12.15
N ASP A 94 19.59 -3.03 12.64
CA ASP A 94 20.23 -1.99 11.83
C ASP A 94 21.56 -2.41 11.17
N ARG A 95 22.09 -3.61 11.48
CA ARG A 95 23.29 -4.21 10.84
C ARG A 95 23.03 -5.59 10.23
N GLY A 96 21.77 -6.00 10.07
CA GLY A 96 21.43 -7.15 9.24
C GLY A 96 21.35 -8.48 9.98
N ALA A 97 21.22 -8.46 11.32
CA ALA A 97 20.87 -9.65 12.08
C ALA A 97 19.35 -9.89 12.03
N PHE A 98 18.96 -11.12 11.74
CA PHE A 98 17.56 -11.53 11.65
C PHE A 98 17.27 -12.58 12.72
N TRP A 99 16.22 -12.34 13.50
CA TRP A 99 15.82 -13.16 14.63
C TRP A 99 14.39 -13.62 14.48
N VAL A 100 14.10 -14.84 14.93
CA VAL A 100 12.75 -15.40 14.98
C VAL A 100 12.47 -15.98 16.36
N THR A 101 11.22 -15.83 16.82
CA THR A 101 10.65 -16.59 17.93
C THR A 101 9.36 -17.23 17.48
N LYS A 102 9.13 -18.48 17.89
CA LYS A 102 7.92 -19.26 17.56
C LYS A 102 6.98 -19.42 18.77
N ASN A 103 7.34 -18.85 19.92
CA ASN A 103 6.69 -19.07 21.22
C ASN A 103 6.47 -17.77 22.01
N GLY A 104 6.22 -16.67 21.30
CA GLY A 104 5.85 -15.38 21.91
C GLY A 104 6.98 -14.73 22.70
N GLY A 105 8.23 -14.99 22.31
CA GLY A 105 9.44 -14.40 22.89
C GLY A 105 10.05 -15.16 24.06
N VAL A 106 9.68 -16.42 24.29
CA VAL A 106 10.34 -17.25 25.32
C VAL A 106 11.75 -17.64 24.86
N THR A 107 11.90 -18.04 23.60
CA THR A 107 13.19 -18.32 22.97
C THR A 107 13.30 -17.61 21.63
N TRP A 108 14.52 -17.19 21.27
CA TRP A 108 14.84 -16.52 20.02
C TRP A 108 16.00 -17.22 19.34
N GLU A 109 15.91 -17.37 18.02
CA GLU A 109 16.91 -17.99 17.15
C GLU A 109 17.39 -16.98 16.11
N GLU A 110 18.69 -16.96 15.85
CA GLU A 110 19.29 -16.06 14.86
C GLU A 110 19.47 -16.75 13.50
N HIS A 111 18.79 -16.25 12.46
CA HIS A 111 18.83 -16.79 11.10
C HIS A 111 19.38 -15.77 10.08
N SER A 112 20.53 -15.17 10.40
CA SER A 112 21.15 -14.10 9.60
C SER A 112 21.98 -14.57 8.39
N THR A 113 22.16 -15.89 8.19
CA THR A 113 23.02 -16.45 7.14
C THR A 113 22.48 -16.12 5.76
N GLY A 114 23.29 -15.52 4.88
CA GLY A 114 22.89 -15.16 3.51
C GLY A 114 22.27 -13.77 3.37
N LEU A 115 21.94 -13.09 4.48
CA LEU A 115 21.57 -11.68 4.46
C LEU A 115 22.81 -10.77 4.53
N PRO A 116 22.83 -9.63 3.83
CA PRO A 116 23.94 -8.68 3.90
C PRO A 116 24.01 -8.00 5.28
N ASN A 117 25.18 -7.44 5.62
CA ASN A 117 25.40 -6.73 6.88
C ASN A 117 24.95 -5.27 6.74
N ARG A 118 23.64 -5.10 6.61
CA ARG A 118 22.96 -3.85 6.25
C ARG A 118 21.64 -3.75 7.00
N TYR A 119 21.06 -2.57 7.04
CA TYR A 119 19.87 -2.28 7.84
C TYR A 119 18.65 -3.06 7.31
N ILE A 120 18.07 -3.98 8.09
CA ILE A 120 16.80 -4.63 7.75
C ILE A 120 15.67 -3.64 8.03
N ARG A 121 15.08 -3.11 6.96
CA ARG A 121 14.12 -2.00 7.03
C ARG A 121 12.68 -2.47 7.09
N SER A 122 12.38 -3.59 6.43
CA SER A 122 11.04 -4.17 6.37
C SER A 122 11.12 -5.68 6.54
N ILE A 123 10.21 -6.23 7.32
CA ILE A 123 9.96 -7.66 7.44
C ILE A 123 8.46 -7.87 7.21
N TRP A 124 8.11 -8.76 6.29
CA TRP A 124 6.73 -9.08 5.96
C TRP A 124 6.50 -10.59 6.00
N PRO A 125 5.97 -11.13 7.10
CA PRO A 125 5.55 -12.52 7.19
C PRO A 125 4.38 -12.78 6.24
N SER A 126 4.39 -13.93 5.58
CA SER A 126 3.32 -14.29 4.65
C SER A 126 2.01 -14.56 5.39
N ARG A 127 0.90 -14.22 4.73
CA ARG A 127 -0.45 -14.59 5.14
C ARG A 127 -0.97 -15.87 4.48
N PHE A 128 -0.17 -16.48 3.60
CA PHE A 128 -0.55 -17.71 2.90
C PHE A 128 0.29 -18.92 3.33
N LYS A 129 1.49 -18.69 3.86
CA LYS A 129 2.38 -19.75 4.35
C LYS A 129 3.11 -19.34 5.62
N GLU A 130 2.89 -20.08 6.71
CA GLU A 130 3.42 -19.75 8.05
C GLU A 130 4.94 -19.53 8.05
N SER A 131 5.69 -20.37 7.33
CA SER A 131 7.16 -20.32 7.31
C SER A 131 7.74 -19.32 6.31
N ARG A 132 6.90 -18.63 5.52
CA ARG A 132 7.38 -17.67 4.52
C ARG A 132 7.51 -16.28 5.11
N VAL A 133 8.65 -15.65 4.87
CA VAL A 133 8.90 -14.26 5.28
C VAL A 133 9.71 -13.53 4.21
N TYR A 134 9.30 -12.30 3.92
CA TYR A 134 9.99 -11.39 3.02
C TYR A 134 10.74 -10.32 3.80
N VAL A 135 11.90 -9.90 3.29
CA VAL A 135 12.67 -8.81 3.90
C VAL A 135 13.19 -7.84 2.84
N ALA A 136 13.10 -6.55 3.16
CA ALA A 136 13.79 -5.49 2.44
C ALA A 136 14.94 -4.99 3.31
N VAL A 137 16.12 -4.92 2.73
CA VAL A 137 17.35 -4.47 3.38
C VAL A 137 17.84 -3.22 2.66
N THR A 138 18.40 -2.26 3.39
CA THR A 138 18.89 -1.02 2.81
C THR A 138 20.34 -0.76 3.18
N GLY A 139 21.12 -0.39 2.17
CA GLY A 139 22.49 0.09 2.32
C GLY A 139 22.60 1.61 2.36
N ILE A 140 21.49 2.35 2.41
CA ILE A 140 21.52 3.82 2.29
C ILE A 140 22.33 4.50 3.40
N ASN A 141 22.44 3.87 4.57
CA ASN A 141 23.23 4.40 5.69
C ASN A 141 24.75 4.19 5.51
N ASP A 142 25.14 3.39 4.52
CA ASP A 142 26.52 3.02 4.21
C ASP A 142 26.89 3.40 2.74
N ASP A 143 26.22 4.41 2.17
CA ASP A 143 26.38 4.88 0.77
C ASP A 143 26.20 3.79 -0.31
N ASP A 144 25.39 2.79 -0.01
CA ASP A 144 25.12 1.63 -0.87
C ASP A 144 23.67 1.65 -1.34
N PHE A 145 23.49 2.06 -2.60
CA PHE A 145 22.18 2.27 -3.21
C PHE A 145 21.58 1.01 -3.85
N LYS A 146 22.20 -0.15 -3.67
CA LYS A 146 21.75 -1.38 -4.30
C LYS A 146 20.40 -1.87 -3.76
N ALA A 147 19.67 -2.58 -4.62
CA ALA A 147 18.44 -3.26 -4.23
C ALA A 147 18.76 -4.55 -3.46
N TYR A 148 18.23 -4.66 -2.24
CA TYR A 148 18.33 -5.88 -1.43
C TYR A 148 16.94 -6.33 -0.99
N LEU A 149 16.45 -7.39 -1.63
CA LEU A 149 15.11 -7.92 -1.40
C LEU A 149 15.17 -9.45 -1.40
N TYR A 150 14.69 -10.06 -0.32
CA TYR A 150 14.81 -11.50 -0.11
C TYR A 150 13.51 -12.12 0.36
N VAL A 151 13.35 -13.40 0.06
CA VAL A 151 12.32 -14.27 0.63
C VAL A 151 12.98 -15.49 1.26
N SER A 152 12.43 -15.91 2.39
CA SER A 152 12.67 -17.22 2.99
C SER A 152 11.37 -18.02 2.99
N GLU A 153 11.48 -19.34 2.81
CA GLU A 153 10.37 -20.29 2.85
C GLU A 153 10.42 -21.20 4.09
N ASP A 154 11.35 -20.95 5.01
CA ASP A 154 11.75 -21.81 6.14
C ASP A 154 12.07 -21.00 7.42
N ASP A 155 11.28 -19.94 7.71
CA ASP A 155 11.40 -19.07 8.89
C ASP A 155 12.72 -18.28 8.98
N GLY A 156 13.29 -17.94 7.83
CA GLY A 156 14.53 -17.19 7.70
C GLY A 156 15.79 -18.03 7.68
N GLN A 157 15.72 -19.36 7.77
CA GLN A 157 16.91 -20.22 7.79
C GLN A 157 17.71 -20.12 6.48
N THR A 158 17.02 -20.03 5.35
CA THR A 158 17.61 -19.78 4.03
C THR A 158 16.94 -18.62 3.33
N TRP A 159 17.71 -17.88 2.54
CA TRP A 159 17.24 -16.68 1.83
C TRP A 159 17.51 -16.77 0.34
N ARG A 160 16.52 -16.39 -0.45
CA ARG A 160 16.63 -16.25 -1.91
C ARG A 160 16.38 -14.81 -2.29
N SER A 161 17.27 -14.23 -3.11
CA SER A 161 17.04 -12.90 -3.68
C SER A 161 15.84 -12.93 -4.63
N ILE A 162 15.00 -11.90 -4.53
CA ILE A 162 13.86 -11.63 -5.42
C ILE A 162 14.01 -10.26 -6.09
N VAL A 163 15.23 -9.74 -6.21
CA VAL A 163 15.51 -8.46 -6.87
C VAL A 163 15.26 -8.54 -8.38
N ASN A 164 15.76 -9.61 -9.02
CA ASN A 164 15.77 -9.86 -10.46
C ASN A 164 15.94 -8.59 -11.34
N ASN A 165 14.86 -8.07 -11.92
CA ASN A 165 14.85 -6.96 -12.87
C ASN A 165 14.50 -5.59 -12.23
N LEU A 166 14.47 -5.48 -10.91
CA LEU A 166 14.37 -4.18 -10.23
C LEU A 166 15.61 -3.33 -10.57
N PRO A 167 15.46 -2.00 -10.62
CA PRO A 167 16.59 -1.11 -10.79
C PRO A 167 17.56 -1.22 -9.60
N ASP A 168 18.82 -0.82 -9.80
CA ASP A 168 19.84 -0.77 -8.76
C ASP A 168 19.61 0.44 -7.84
N GLU A 169 18.51 0.36 -7.09
CA GLU A 169 18.00 1.39 -6.19
C GLU A 169 17.55 0.77 -4.86
N VAL A 170 17.53 1.58 -3.80
CA VAL A 170 17.19 1.12 -2.46
C VAL A 170 15.75 0.61 -2.39
N ALA A 171 15.57 -0.60 -1.83
CA ALA A 171 14.27 -1.13 -1.42
C ALA A 171 14.00 -0.77 0.04
N TYR A 172 12.83 -0.19 0.33
CA TYR A 172 12.46 0.24 1.68
C TYR A 172 11.45 -0.69 2.34
N VAL A 173 10.43 -1.10 1.58
CA VAL A 173 9.27 -1.83 2.10
C VAL A 173 8.81 -2.87 1.08
N ILE A 174 8.36 -4.01 1.58
CA ILE A 174 7.75 -5.09 0.79
C ILE A 174 6.43 -5.51 1.43
N LEU A 175 5.42 -5.73 0.59
CA LEU A 175 4.12 -6.26 0.98
C LEU A 175 3.73 -7.46 0.13
N GLU A 176 3.06 -8.43 0.76
CA GLU A 176 2.32 -9.49 0.10
C GLU A 176 0.83 -9.11 0.03
N ASP A 177 0.24 -9.24 -1.15
CA ASP A 177 -1.17 -8.90 -1.39
C ASP A 177 -2.13 -9.72 -0.51
N PRO A 178 -3.22 -9.14 0.00
CA PRO A 178 -4.18 -9.85 0.84
C PRO A 178 -4.93 -11.00 0.16
N THR A 179 -5.03 -10.98 -1.18
CA THR A 179 -5.92 -11.87 -1.94
C THR A 179 -5.19 -12.93 -2.75
N ASN A 180 -3.89 -12.75 -3.05
CA ASN A 180 -3.12 -13.66 -3.87
C ASN A 180 -1.63 -13.68 -3.48
N GLU A 181 -1.12 -14.85 -3.08
CA GLU A 181 0.28 -15.02 -2.65
C GLU A 181 1.32 -14.68 -3.72
N ASN A 182 0.92 -14.64 -4.99
CA ASN A 182 1.81 -14.32 -6.10
C ASN A 182 2.00 -12.82 -6.33
N ILE A 183 1.11 -12.00 -5.78
CA ILE A 183 1.15 -10.55 -5.96
C ILE A 183 1.96 -9.92 -4.83
N LEU A 184 3.05 -9.27 -5.20
CA LEU A 184 3.91 -8.55 -4.26
C LEU A 184 4.03 -7.08 -4.68
N TYR A 185 4.18 -6.21 -3.68
CA TYR A 185 4.46 -4.79 -3.88
C TYR A 185 5.77 -4.44 -3.20
N VAL A 186 6.61 -3.64 -3.86
CA VAL A 186 7.84 -3.11 -3.26
C VAL A 186 7.90 -1.60 -3.43
N GLY A 187 8.15 -0.90 -2.32
CA GLY A 187 8.44 0.52 -2.29
C GLY A 187 9.94 0.74 -2.42
N MET A 188 10.34 1.34 -3.53
CA MET A 188 11.72 1.63 -3.90
C MET A 188 12.04 3.12 -3.72
N TYR A 189 13.29 3.48 -4.00
CA TYR A 189 13.76 4.86 -3.94
C TYR A 189 13.04 5.82 -4.91
N ARG A 190 12.56 5.33 -6.06
CA ARG A 190 11.84 6.14 -7.06
C ARG A 190 10.54 5.53 -7.55
N GLY A 191 9.82 4.79 -6.71
CA GLY A 191 8.70 4.06 -7.26
C GLY A 191 8.07 3.03 -6.37
N VAL A 192 6.86 2.64 -6.74
CA VAL A 192 6.30 1.35 -6.34
C VAL A 192 6.44 0.41 -7.51
N TYR A 193 6.86 -0.82 -7.26
CA TYR A 193 6.87 -1.90 -8.24
C TYR A 193 5.94 -3.01 -7.78
N ILE A 194 5.37 -3.72 -8.75
CA ILE A 194 4.48 -4.85 -8.54
C ILE A 194 5.06 -6.09 -9.22
N SER A 195 4.90 -7.23 -8.56
CA SER A 195 5.18 -8.55 -9.12
C SER A 195 3.92 -9.38 -9.10
N PHE A 196 3.74 -10.24 -10.10
CA PHE A 196 2.62 -11.19 -10.21
C PHE A 196 3.06 -12.65 -10.14
N ASP A 197 4.33 -12.90 -9.81
CA ASP A 197 4.99 -14.21 -9.86
C ASP A 197 5.93 -14.44 -8.64
N ARG A 198 5.59 -13.84 -7.49
CA ARG A 198 6.38 -13.89 -6.23
C ARG A 198 7.81 -13.35 -6.35
N GLY A 199 7.95 -12.24 -7.08
CA GLY A 199 9.21 -11.52 -7.23
C GLY A 199 10.19 -12.22 -8.17
N LYS A 200 9.70 -13.07 -9.10
CA LYS A 200 10.54 -13.50 -10.23
C LYS A 200 10.65 -12.35 -11.22
N THR A 201 9.61 -11.58 -11.48
CA THR A 201 9.64 -10.37 -12.31
C THR A 201 8.86 -9.22 -11.67
N TRP A 202 9.32 -8.00 -11.94
CA TRP A 202 8.76 -6.76 -11.41
C TRP A 202 8.39 -5.81 -12.53
N SER A 203 7.29 -5.07 -12.35
CA SER A 203 6.83 -4.01 -13.25
C SER A 203 6.60 -2.74 -12.45
N TYR A 204 6.90 -1.58 -13.04
CA TYR A 204 6.65 -0.29 -12.41
C TYR A 204 5.14 -0.05 -12.25
N LEU A 205 4.69 0.33 -11.06
CA LEU A 205 3.28 0.50 -10.74
C LEU A 205 2.87 1.98 -10.82
N GLY A 206 2.40 2.37 -12.01
CA GLY A 206 1.64 3.60 -12.25
C GLY A 206 2.36 4.62 -13.13
N GLN A 207 1.59 5.56 -13.69
CA GLN A 207 2.10 6.77 -14.31
C GLN A 207 1.49 7.98 -13.58
N GLY A 208 2.34 8.89 -13.11
CA GLY A 208 1.90 10.11 -12.41
C GLY A 208 2.27 10.20 -10.93
N MET A 209 2.84 9.14 -10.34
CA MET A 209 3.60 9.31 -9.10
C MET A 209 4.94 9.98 -9.45
N PRO A 210 5.33 11.07 -8.76
CA PRO A 210 6.66 11.65 -8.94
C PRO A 210 7.74 10.67 -8.47
N ASP A 211 8.94 10.78 -9.05
CA ASP A 211 10.13 10.08 -8.57
C ASP A 211 10.43 10.49 -7.13
N ALA A 212 9.95 9.67 -6.19
CA ALA A 212 10.01 9.94 -4.77
C ALA A 212 10.24 8.64 -4.02
N CYS A 213 11.05 8.74 -2.96
CA CYS A 213 11.30 7.64 -2.04
C CYS A 213 9.99 7.19 -1.39
N ILE A 214 9.71 5.90 -1.48
CA ILE A 214 8.57 5.28 -0.81
C ILE A 214 9.01 4.86 0.59
N SER A 215 8.59 5.62 1.59
CA SER A 215 8.98 5.38 2.98
C SER A 215 8.21 4.23 3.61
N ASP A 216 6.96 4.02 3.17
CA ASP A 216 6.09 2.95 3.64
C ASP A 216 4.96 2.66 2.64
N LEU A 217 4.43 1.44 2.71
CA LEU A 217 3.27 0.98 1.95
C LEU A 217 2.29 0.30 2.89
N VAL A 218 1.00 0.53 2.70
CA VAL A 218 -0.06 -0.21 3.38
C VAL A 218 -1.23 -0.47 2.45
N ILE A 219 -1.86 -1.63 2.58
CA ILE A 219 -3.11 -1.95 1.87
C ILE A 219 -4.27 -1.76 2.84
N GLN A 220 -5.19 -0.85 2.51
CA GLN A 220 -6.44 -0.72 3.24
C GLN A 220 -7.38 -1.83 2.75
N GLU A 221 -7.54 -2.88 3.54
CA GLU A 221 -8.17 -4.14 3.08
C GLU A 221 -9.68 -4.05 2.78
N LYS A 222 -10.40 -3.04 3.29
CA LYS A 222 -11.83 -2.89 3.01
C LYS A 222 -12.07 -2.41 1.57
N GLU A 223 -11.30 -1.41 1.15
CA GLU A 223 -11.40 -0.82 -0.19
C GLU A 223 -10.40 -1.42 -1.17
N MET A 224 -9.43 -2.19 -0.67
CA MET A 224 -8.25 -2.67 -1.40
C MET A 224 -7.52 -1.51 -2.10
N ASP A 225 -7.36 -0.41 -1.37
CA ASP A 225 -6.53 0.71 -1.82
C ASP A 225 -5.09 0.48 -1.31
N LEU A 226 -4.13 0.41 -2.23
CA LEU A 226 -2.71 0.54 -1.90
C LEU A 226 -2.43 2.00 -1.59
N VAL A 227 -1.88 2.27 -0.41
CA VAL A 227 -1.51 3.60 0.04
C VAL A 227 0.01 3.67 0.15
N ALA A 228 0.60 4.64 -0.54
CA ALA A 228 2.04 4.88 -0.56
C ALA A 228 2.37 6.19 0.14
N ALA A 229 3.18 6.09 1.20
CA ALA A 229 3.76 7.24 1.86
C ALA A 229 5.08 7.61 1.16
N THR A 230 5.24 8.87 0.81
CA THR A 230 6.44 9.36 0.12
C THR A 230 7.28 10.26 1.02
N HIS A 231 8.57 10.36 0.73
CA HIS A 231 9.42 11.37 1.35
C HIS A 231 9.18 12.74 0.69
N GLY A 232 8.37 13.59 1.33
CA GLY A 232 8.19 14.99 0.94
C GLY A 232 7.20 15.27 -0.20
N ARG A 233 6.47 14.27 -0.72
CA ARG A 233 5.44 14.44 -1.78
C ARG A 233 4.02 14.04 -1.34
N GLY A 234 3.81 13.82 -0.04
CA GLY A 234 2.51 13.44 0.51
C GLY A 234 2.21 11.95 0.37
N ILE A 235 0.92 11.63 0.27
CA ILE A 235 0.40 10.25 0.25
C ILE A 235 -0.32 10.03 -1.08
N PHE A 236 -0.01 8.91 -1.74
CA PHE A 236 -0.67 8.48 -2.97
C PHE A 236 -1.49 7.22 -2.69
N LYS A 237 -2.55 7.00 -3.47
CA LYS A 237 -3.31 5.76 -3.38
C LYS A 237 -3.81 5.27 -4.73
N LEU A 238 -3.83 3.95 -4.90
CA LEU A 238 -4.26 3.22 -6.10
C LEU A 238 -5.26 2.14 -5.71
N ASN A 239 -6.36 2.00 -6.45
CA ASN A 239 -7.31 0.91 -6.21
C ASN A 239 -6.80 -0.40 -6.84
N LEU A 240 -6.68 -1.46 -6.02
CA LEU A 240 -6.13 -2.76 -6.44
C LEU A 240 -7.19 -3.76 -6.91
N LYS A 241 -8.49 -3.55 -6.63
CA LYS A 241 -9.55 -4.53 -6.95
C LYS A 241 -9.52 -4.98 -8.41
N PRO A 242 -9.36 -4.09 -9.43
CA PRO A 242 -9.28 -4.50 -10.82
C PRO A 242 -8.09 -5.43 -11.11
N ILE A 243 -6.93 -5.11 -10.55
CA ILE A 243 -5.70 -5.91 -10.68
C ILE A 243 -5.95 -7.29 -10.07
N GLN A 244 -6.38 -7.34 -8.80
CA GLN A 244 -6.67 -8.59 -8.10
C GLN A 244 -7.72 -9.45 -8.83
N LYS A 245 -8.80 -8.83 -9.35
CA LYS A 245 -9.85 -9.50 -10.15
C LYS A 245 -9.32 -10.06 -11.46
N ALA A 246 -8.36 -9.40 -12.10
CA ALA A 246 -7.74 -9.92 -13.31
C ALA A 246 -6.94 -11.19 -13.00
N PHE A 247 -6.11 -11.13 -11.95
CA PHE A 247 -5.23 -12.24 -11.59
C PHE A 247 -5.95 -13.41 -10.92
N SER A 248 -7.10 -13.19 -10.27
CA SER A 248 -7.90 -14.29 -9.72
C SER A 248 -8.44 -15.25 -10.79
N LYS A 249 -8.46 -14.83 -12.06
CA LYS A 249 -8.89 -15.67 -13.20
C LYS A 249 -7.76 -16.54 -13.77
N VAL A 250 -6.51 -16.24 -13.44
CA VAL A 250 -5.36 -16.98 -13.96
C VAL A 250 -4.96 -18.08 -12.99
N LYS A 251 -5.15 -19.32 -13.44
CA LYS A 251 -4.77 -20.53 -12.70
C LYS A 251 -3.34 -20.98 -12.97
N ASP A 252 -2.70 -20.45 -14.01
CA ASP A 252 -1.36 -20.87 -14.45
C ASP A 252 -0.50 -19.66 -14.83
N GLU A 253 0.74 -19.61 -14.34
CA GLU A 253 1.71 -18.53 -14.56
C GLU A 253 1.91 -18.22 -16.06
N SER A 254 1.74 -19.23 -16.94
CA SER A 254 1.88 -19.09 -18.39
C SER A 254 0.86 -18.13 -19.04
N ASN A 255 -0.26 -17.84 -18.37
CA ASN A 255 -1.30 -16.95 -18.87
C ASN A 255 -1.21 -15.52 -18.29
N LEU A 256 -0.27 -15.25 -17.37
CA LEU A 256 -0.09 -13.92 -16.79
C LEU A 256 0.30 -12.87 -17.83
N SER A 257 1.18 -13.23 -18.77
CA SER A 257 1.59 -12.34 -19.87
C SER A 257 0.43 -12.02 -20.81
N LYS A 258 -0.46 -13.00 -21.04
CA LYS A 258 -1.65 -12.79 -21.88
C LYS A 258 -2.63 -11.80 -21.23
N LEU A 259 -2.88 -11.91 -19.92
CA LEU A 259 -3.73 -10.95 -19.20
C LEU A 259 -3.28 -9.51 -19.38
N LEU A 260 -1.97 -9.26 -19.35
CA LEU A 260 -1.41 -7.92 -19.48
C LEU A 260 -1.49 -7.36 -20.90
N THR A 261 -1.80 -8.20 -21.89
CA THR A 261 -1.96 -7.82 -23.30
C THR A 261 -3.41 -7.78 -23.77
N GLU A 262 -4.36 -8.22 -22.95
CA GLU A 262 -5.78 -8.13 -23.30
C GLU A 262 -6.35 -6.76 -22.94
N LYS A 263 -7.18 -6.22 -23.84
CA LYS A 263 -7.85 -4.92 -23.66
C LYS A 263 -9.12 -5.09 -22.86
N TRP A 264 -9.11 -4.67 -21.60
CA TRP A 264 -10.24 -4.84 -20.68
C TRP A 264 -10.66 -3.51 -20.08
N LEU A 265 -11.97 -3.32 -19.89
CA LEU A 265 -12.53 -2.26 -19.05
C LEU A 265 -13.10 -2.92 -17.79
N PHE A 266 -12.62 -2.49 -16.62
CA PHE A 266 -13.05 -3.09 -15.34
C PHE A 266 -14.22 -2.32 -14.76
N ASP A 267 -15.10 -3.04 -14.05
CA ASP A 267 -16.21 -2.46 -13.29
C ASP A 267 -15.66 -1.47 -12.25
N PRO A 268 -15.94 -0.16 -12.37
CA PRO A 268 -15.59 0.80 -11.34
C PRO A 268 -16.59 0.72 -10.18
N PRO A 269 -16.22 1.17 -8.97
CA PRO A 269 -17.20 1.37 -7.91
C PRO A 269 -18.23 2.42 -8.33
N SER A 270 -19.45 2.33 -7.79
CA SER A 270 -20.49 3.33 -8.02
C SER A 270 -19.98 4.74 -7.68
N GLY A 271 -20.29 5.71 -8.53
CA GLY A 271 -19.95 7.10 -8.29
C GLY A 271 -20.75 7.65 -7.12
N ARG A 272 -20.10 8.41 -6.25
CA ARG A 272 -20.78 9.11 -5.15
C ARG A 272 -20.56 10.60 -5.28
N LEU A 273 -21.67 11.33 -5.37
CA LEU A 273 -21.62 12.78 -5.38
C LEU A 273 -21.11 13.32 -4.03
N PRO A 274 -20.46 14.50 -4.01
CA PRO A 274 -20.16 15.15 -2.73
C PRO A 274 -21.47 15.45 -1.99
N GLN A 275 -21.39 15.64 -0.67
CA GLN A 275 -22.49 16.23 0.07
C GLN A 275 -22.66 17.69 -0.34
N PHE A 276 -23.90 18.17 -0.34
CA PHE A 276 -24.21 19.57 -0.60
C PHE A 276 -24.74 20.26 0.66
N GLY A 277 -24.36 21.52 0.85
CA GLY A 277 -24.86 22.32 1.96
C GLY A 277 -26.35 22.64 1.83
N ASP A 278 -27.08 22.64 2.94
CA ASP A 278 -28.55 22.75 2.92
C ASP A 278 -29.04 24.10 2.36
N THR A 279 -28.37 25.20 2.72
CA THR A 279 -28.81 26.57 2.39
C THR A 279 -28.46 26.98 0.96
N HIS A 280 -27.20 26.78 0.56
CA HIS A 280 -26.67 27.29 -0.71
C HIS A 280 -26.40 26.19 -1.74
N ARG A 281 -26.55 24.91 -1.37
CA ARG A 281 -26.30 23.73 -2.23
C ARG A 281 -24.92 23.74 -2.88
N GLU A 282 -23.96 24.35 -2.20
CA GLU A 282 -22.56 24.29 -2.61
C GLU A 282 -21.99 22.89 -2.30
N PRO A 283 -21.14 22.35 -3.19
CA PRO A 283 -20.50 21.06 -2.95
C PRO A 283 -19.49 21.16 -1.80
N LEU A 284 -19.62 20.27 -0.84
CA LEU A 284 -18.63 20.08 0.23
C LEU A 284 -17.48 19.24 -0.31
N TYR A 285 -16.51 19.87 -0.99
CA TYR A 285 -15.39 19.18 -1.65
C TYR A 285 -14.58 18.24 -0.73
N LYS A 286 -14.58 18.45 0.59
CA LYS A 286 -13.98 17.51 1.56
C LYS A 286 -14.63 16.11 1.58
N THR A 287 -15.84 16.00 1.05
CA THR A 287 -16.63 14.75 0.93
C THR A 287 -16.57 14.16 -0.47
N LEU A 288 -15.91 14.83 -1.42
CA LEU A 288 -15.79 14.37 -2.79
C LEU A 288 -14.79 13.22 -2.87
N GLU A 289 -15.25 12.07 -3.34
CA GLU A 289 -14.40 10.92 -3.62
C GLU A 289 -14.28 10.72 -5.13
N LYS A 290 -13.05 10.76 -5.65
CA LYS A 290 -12.82 10.50 -7.07
C LYS A 290 -12.94 9.01 -7.38
N VAL A 291 -13.77 8.70 -8.37
CA VAL A 291 -14.02 7.34 -8.85
C VAL A 291 -12.83 6.83 -9.65
N PRO A 292 -12.24 5.68 -9.29
CA PRO A 292 -11.18 5.05 -10.07
C PRO A 292 -11.76 4.26 -11.26
N PHE A 293 -11.46 4.70 -12.47
CA PHE A 293 -11.71 3.95 -13.70
C PHE A 293 -10.44 3.23 -14.09
N THR A 294 -10.51 1.90 -14.17
CA THR A 294 -9.34 1.06 -14.50
C THR A 294 -9.58 0.30 -15.79
N PHE A 295 -8.54 0.23 -16.61
CA PHE A 295 -8.55 -0.54 -17.85
C PHE A 295 -7.17 -1.14 -18.10
N CYS A 296 -7.14 -2.22 -18.88
CA CYS A 296 -5.91 -2.81 -19.40
C CYS A 296 -5.79 -2.51 -20.89
N TRP A 297 -4.59 -2.19 -21.36
CA TRP A 297 -4.32 -1.93 -22.78
C TRP A 297 -3.04 -2.65 -23.23
N ASP A 298 -2.90 -2.90 -24.52
CA ASP A 298 -1.83 -3.73 -25.09
C ASP A 298 -0.62 -2.92 -25.57
N LYS A 299 -0.84 -1.66 -25.96
CA LYS A 299 0.18 -0.78 -26.54
C LYS A 299 0.08 0.65 -26.00
N GLU A 300 1.01 1.50 -26.37
CA GLU A 300 0.84 2.93 -26.14
C GLU A 300 -0.14 3.52 -27.18
N GLU A 301 -1.21 4.16 -26.72
CA GLU A 301 -2.28 4.65 -27.62
C GLU A 301 -3.08 5.78 -26.97
N LYS A 302 -3.61 6.71 -27.78
CA LYS A 302 -4.63 7.64 -27.30
C LYS A 302 -6.00 6.97 -27.30
N VAL A 303 -6.56 6.78 -26.12
CA VAL A 303 -7.91 6.23 -25.93
C VAL A 303 -8.85 7.31 -25.40
N GLU A 304 -10.14 7.20 -25.69
CA GLU A 304 -11.18 8.11 -25.20
C GLU A 304 -12.10 7.36 -24.23
N LEU A 305 -12.21 7.85 -23.00
CA LEU A 305 -13.21 7.40 -22.04
C LEU A 305 -14.43 8.31 -22.15
N VAL A 306 -15.60 7.73 -22.44
CA VAL A 306 -16.87 8.41 -22.65
C VAL A 306 -17.90 7.91 -21.66
N VAL A 307 -18.72 8.81 -21.13
CA VAL A 307 -19.88 8.51 -20.28
C VAL A 307 -21.13 8.89 -21.07
N ALA A 308 -22.01 7.92 -21.31
CA ALA A 308 -23.28 8.13 -22.03
C ALA A 308 -24.49 7.76 -21.16
N ASN A 309 -25.62 8.42 -21.37
CA ASN A 309 -26.89 8.07 -20.72
C ASN A 309 -27.58 6.88 -21.41
N GLU A 310 -28.71 6.42 -20.87
CA GLU A 310 -29.52 5.34 -21.45
C GLU A 310 -30.00 5.60 -22.89
N LYS A 311 -30.14 6.88 -23.28
CA LYS A 311 -30.51 7.29 -24.64
C LYS A 311 -29.33 7.27 -25.62
N GLY A 312 -28.12 7.01 -25.14
CA GLY A 312 -26.89 7.04 -25.92
C GLY A 312 -26.29 8.43 -26.12
N GLU A 313 -26.79 9.46 -25.42
CA GLU A 313 -26.23 10.80 -25.48
C GLU A 313 -24.93 10.87 -24.64
N GLU A 314 -23.85 11.35 -25.25
CA GLU A 314 -22.56 11.51 -24.59
C GLU A 314 -22.59 12.72 -23.65
N LEU A 315 -22.45 12.48 -22.35
CA LEU A 315 -22.51 13.52 -21.32
C LEU A 315 -21.12 14.04 -20.94
N TRP A 316 -20.10 13.20 -21.07
CA TRP A 316 -18.72 13.56 -20.75
C TRP A 316 -17.75 12.67 -21.50
N LYS A 317 -16.58 13.21 -21.82
CA LYS A 317 -15.47 12.45 -22.40
C LYS A 317 -14.12 13.03 -22.04
N THR A 318 -13.10 12.17 -22.03
CA THR A 318 -11.71 12.58 -21.85
C THR A 318 -10.76 11.70 -22.65
N GLY A 319 -9.69 12.29 -23.17
CA GLY A 319 -8.60 11.57 -23.81
C GLY A 319 -7.55 11.13 -22.78
N ILE A 320 -7.11 9.88 -22.88
CA ILE A 320 -6.11 9.28 -22.01
C ILE A 320 -5.00 8.72 -22.90
N GLN A 321 -3.74 8.99 -22.54
CA GLN A 321 -2.61 8.29 -23.14
C GLN A 321 -2.47 6.94 -22.43
N ALA A 322 -3.07 5.89 -23.01
CA ALA A 322 -2.97 4.54 -22.52
C ALA A 322 -1.54 4.01 -22.69
N GLN A 323 -1.11 3.21 -21.73
CA GLN A 323 0.15 2.48 -21.76
C GLN A 323 -0.11 0.98 -21.75
N PRO A 324 0.87 0.15 -22.16
CA PRO A 324 0.77 -1.30 -21.99
C PRO A 324 0.52 -1.69 -20.52
N GLY A 325 -0.44 -2.58 -20.29
CA GLY A 325 -0.85 -3.05 -18.97
C GLY A 325 -1.95 -2.20 -18.32
N PHE A 326 -1.94 -2.12 -16.99
CA PHE A 326 -3.00 -1.48 -16.21
C PHE A 326 -2.87 0.05 -16.17
N ASN A 327 -3.96 0.73 -16.49
CA ASN A 327 -4.11 2.17 -16.45
C ASN A 327 -5.27 2.53 -15.52
N GLN A 328 -5.11 3.56 -14.68
CA GLN A 328 -6.17 4.02 -13.78
C GLN A 328 -6.31 5.54 -13.80
N LEU A 329 -7.50 6.02 -14.14
CA LEU A 329 -7.88 7.44 -14.06
C LEU A 329 -8.79 7.65 -12.84
N ARG A 330 -8.65 8.79 -12.15
CA ARG A 330 -9.57 9.18 -11.08
C ARG A 330 -10.36 10.41 -11.48
N TRP A 331 -11.68 10.27 -11.59
CA TRP A 331 -12.58 11.34 -12.01
C TRP A 331 -13.45 11.83 -10.84
N ASP A 332 -13.67 13.14 -10.78
CA ASP A 332 -14.45 13.86 -9.77
C ASP A 332 -15.95 13.98 -10.11
N LEU A 333 -16.41 13.28 -11.15
CA LEU A 333 -17.79 13.33 -11.65
C LEU A 333 -18.20 14.69 -12.23
N VAL A 334 -17.25 15.62 -12.40
CA VAL A 334 -17.54 16.94 -12.96
C VAL A 334 -17.61 16.84 -14.49
N VAL A 335 -18.76 17.20 -15.06
CA VAL A 335 -19.01 17.22 -16.51
C VAL A 335 -18.73 18.59 -17.13
N LYS A 336 -18.88 19.68 -16.37
CA LYS A 336 -18.63 21.05 -16.84
C LYS A 336 -18.16 21.93 -15.68
N LYS A 337 -17.06 22.65 -15.86
CA LYS A 337 -16.59 23.68 -14.92
C LYS A 337 -17.09 25.04 -15.37
N VAL A 338 -17.92 25.71 -14.59
CA VAL A 338 -18.49 27.02 -14.94
C VAL A 338 -17.80 28.12 -14.13
N LYS A 339 -17.28 29.14 -14.83
CA LYS A 339 -16.85 30.40 -14.22
C LYS A 339 -17.92 31.45 -14.54
N SER A 340 -18.51 32.08 -13.53
CA SER A 340 -19.49 33.15 -13.72
C SER A 340 -19.04 34.40 -12.97
N MET A 341 -19.30 35.57 -13.53
CA MET A 341 -19.09 36.84 -12.84
C MET A 341 -20.35 37.31 -12.10
N LEU A 342 -21.42 36.51 -12.11
CA LEU A 342 -22.64 36.84 -11.37
C LEU A 342 -22.39 36.74 -9.86
N PRO A 343 -22.87 37.72 -9.06
CA PRO A 343 -22.86 37.58 -7.61
C PRO A 343 -23.61 36.29 -7.23
N TYR A 344 -23.05 35.52 -6.30
CA TYR A 344 -23.54 34.21 -5.83
C TYR A 344 -23.22 32.96 -6.69
N TYR A 345 -22.71 33.09 -7.93
CA TYR A 345 -22.38 31.92 -8.78
C TYR A 345 -20.92 31.91 -9.25
N VAL A 346 -20.02 32.51 -8.47
CA VAL A 346 -18.69 32.91 -8.94
C VAL A 346 -17.91 31.75 -9.58
N HIS A 347 -18.08 30.51 -9.08
CA HIS A 347 -17.67 29.29 -9.75
C HIS A 347 -18.59 28.13 -9.32
N TYR A 348 -19.10 27.31 -10.26
CA TYR A 348 -19.77 26.07 -9.89
C TYR A 348 -19.42 24.92 -10.84
N ASP A 349 -19.12 23.76 -10.25
CA ASP A 349 -18.93 22.51 -10.98
C ASP A 349 -20.28 21.85 -11.23
N ARG A 350 -20.56 21.53 -12.49
CA ARG A 350 -21.70 20.70 -12.87
C ARG A 350 -21.27 19.25 -12.74
N PHE A 351 -21.86 18.55 -11.79
CA PHE A 351 -21.66 17.12 -11.59
C PHE A 351 -22.58 16.31 -12.51
N LEU A 352 -22.17 15.08 -12.79
CA LEU A 352 -23.02 14.10 -13.44
C LEU A 352 -24.25 13.82 -12.55
N PRO A 353 -25.48 13.73 -13.10
CA PRO A 353 -26.63 13.36 -12.29
C PRO A 353 -26.53 11.96 -11.69
N PRO A 354 -27.30 11.67 -10.62
CA PRO A 354 -27.54 10.31 -10.18
C PRO A 354 -28.33 9.56 -11.25
N GLY A 355 -27.99 8.30 -11.45
CA GLY A 355 -28.63 7.45 -12.45
C GLY A 355 -27.69 6.39 -12.99
N GLU A 356 -28.19 5.68 -13.99
CA GLU A 356 -27.47 4.63 -14.72
C GLU A 356 -26.83 5.22 -15.99
N TYR A 357 -25.61 4.78 -16.26
CA TYR A 357 -24.77 5.26 -17.34
C TYR A 357 -24.05 4.09 -18.02
N LYS A 358 -23.63 4.32 -19.27
CA LYS A 358 -22.70 3.47 -19.98
C LYS A 358 -21.34 4.14 -20.03
N LEU A 359 -20.34 3.44 -19.51
CA LEU A 359 -18.93 3.76 -19.70
C LEU A 359 -18.48 3.12 -21.00
N ILE A 360 -17.88 3.92 -21.87
CA ILE A 360 -17.41 3.47 -23.16
C ILE A 360 -15.94 3.86 -23.28
N LEU A 361 -15.05 2.88 -23.42
CA LEU A 361 -13.64 3.11 -23.71
C LEU A 361 -13.39 2.82 -25.19
N ARG A 362 -12.89 3.82 -25.92
CA ARG A 362 -12.67 3.77 -27.37
C ARG A 362 -11.19 3.90 -27.68
N GLY A 363 -10.70 3.02 -28.53
CA GLY A 363 -9.40 3.12 -29.17
C GLY A 363 -9.48 2.67 -30.63
N GLU A 364 -8.33 2.54 -31.27
CA GLU A 364 -8.16 2.10 -32.64
C GLU A 364 -8.78 0.72 -32.85
N GLY A 365 -9.94 0.69 -33.52
CA GLY A 365 -10.68 -0.54 -33.83
C GLY A 365 -11.29 -1.26 -32.62
N VAL A 366 -11.24 -0.66 -31.42
CA VAL A 366 -11.71 -1.30 -30.18
C VAL A 366 -12.67 -0.39 -29.44
N ARG A 367 -13.78 -0.97 -28.99
CA ARG A 367 -14.80 -0.33 -28.18
C ARG A 367 -15.22 -1.28 -27.06
N LEU A 368 -14.96 -0.89 -25.82
CA LEU A 368 -15.37 -1.62 -24.63
C LEU A 368 -16.46 -0.85 -23.92
N GLU A 369 -17.48 -1.54 -23.42
CA GLU A 369 -18.61 -0.92 -22.74
C GLU A 369 -18.87 -1.59 -21.38
N GLN A 370 -19.30 -0.80 -20.40
CA GLN A 370 -19.69 -1.28 -19.08
C GLN A 370 -20.84 -0.43 -18.52
N GLU A 371 -21.81 -1.09 -17.88
CA GLU A 371 -22.86 -0.41 -17.12
C GLU A 371 -22.31 0.10 -15.79
N TRP A 372 -22.73 1.29 -15.39
CA TRP A 372 -22.24 1.95 -14.19
C TRP A 372 -23.22 2.99 -13.65
N SER A 373 -23.26 3.14 -12.32
CA SER A 373 -24.24 4.00 -11.64
C SER A 373 -23.59 5.10 -10.81
N VAL A 374 -24.33 6.20 -10.64
CA VAL A 374 -24.02 7.29 -9.70
C VAL A 374 -25.11 7.40 -8.65
N GLU A 375 -24.70 7.34 -7.39
CA GLU A 375 -25.52 7.43 -6.20
C GLU A 375 -25.61 8.87 -5.65
N VAL A 376 -26.74 9.18 -5.01
CA VAL A 376 -26.94 10.42 -4.25
C VAL A 376 -26.30 10.30 -2.87
N SER A 377 -25.60 11.36 -2.44
CA SER A 377 -25.06 11.46 -1.07
C SER A 377 -26.08 11.99 -0.06
N ASN A 378 -26.74 13.10 -0.37
CA ASN A 378 -27.87 13.67 0.38
C ASN A 378 -28.89 14.35 -0.54
N PHE A 379 -28.49 15.44 -1.20
CA PHE A 379 -29.31 16.24 -2.10
C PHE A 379 -28.64 16.32 -3.47
N TYR A 380 -29.43 16.53 -4.52
CA TYR A 380 -28.89 16.88 -5.83
C TYR A 380 -28.90 18.41 -6.03
N PRO A 381 -27.78 19.02 -6.45
CA PRO A 381 -27.71 20.47 -6.67
C PRO A 381 -28.68 20.89 -7.78
N ARG A 382 -29.36 22.02 -7.57
CA ARG A 382 -30.16 22.66 -8.62
C ARG A 382 -29.24 23.57 -9.40
N TYR A 383 -28.98 23.22 -10.66
CA TYR A 383 -28.27 24.10 -11.58
C TYR A 383 -29.20 25.17 -12.14
N PRO A 384 -28.70 26.38 -12.45
CA PRO A 384 -29.45 27.35 -13.24
C PRO A 384 -29.91 26.71 -14.55
N LYS A 385 -31.11 27.07 -15.03
CA LYS A 385 -31.52 26.68 -16.39
C LYS A 385 -30.54 27.33 -17.37
N GLU A 386 -30.00 26.54 -18.30
CA GLU A 386 -29.23 27.09 -19.42
C GLU A 386 -30.23 27.85 -20.31
N GLU A 387 -30.02 29.15 -20.50
CA GLU A 387 -30.78 30.00 -21.42
C GLU A 387 -30.42 29.71 -22.88
#